data_AF-A0A0J8AX41-F1
#
_entry.id   AF-A0A0J8AX41-F1
#
_cell.length_a   1.000
_cell.length_b   1.000
_cell.length_c   1.000
_cell.angle_alpha   90.00
_cell.angle_beta   90.00
_cell.angle_gamma   90.00
#
_symmetry.space_group_name_H-M   'P 1'
#
loop_
_entity.id
_entity.type
_entity.pdbx_description
1 polymer ?
#
loop_
_entity_poly.entity_id
_entity_poly.type
_entity_poly.pdbx_seq_one_letter_code
_entity_poly.pdbx_strand_id
1 'polypeptide(L)'
;NLKIAADLGLEPVGWAVTTLPRDDPAYGGEVFLSAREVRQAARFQLKYCDKLGHSRFVTMVFQYNKQGHIEPKAYQISDQGVALERDGIIEEGSKIGFLKPRIAKKGDLLSSVIYKNKVVKPGDDFLPDELLVKVVPMKPHNPQPGFKFL
;
A
#
# COMPACT_ATOMS: atom_id res chain seq x y z
N ASN A 1 1.72 -21.31 -9.97
CA ASN A 1 2.67 -20.58 -10.86
C ASN A 1 3.92 -20.02 -10.18
N LEU A 2 4.07 -20.02 -8.85
CA LEU A 2 5.34 -19.61 -8.22
C LEU A 2 6.51 -20.59 -8.45
N LYS A 3 6.22 -21.83 -8.85
CA LYS A 3 7.23 -22.88 -9.08
C LYS A 3 8.28 -22.47 -10.12
N ILE A 4 7.86 -21.91 -11.26
CA ILE A 4 8.78 -21.50 -12.33
C ILE A 4 9.73 -20.39 -11.86
N ALA A 5 9.23 -19.40 -11.12
CA ALA A 5 10.07 -18.34 -10.57
C ALA A 5 11.08 -18.90 -9.56
N ALA A 6 10.65 -19.80 -8.67
CA ALA A 6 11.52 -20.45 -7.70
C ALA A 6 12.61 -21.31 -8.36
N ASP A 7 12.28 -22.03 -9.44
CA ASP A 7 13.24 -22.83 -10.21
C ASP A 7 14.34 -21.95 -10.87
N LEU A 8 14.05 -20.66 -11.08
CA LEU A 8 15.00 -19.64 -11.57
C LEU A 8 15.70 -18.86 -10.45
N GLY A 9 15.49 -19.22 -9.18
CA GLY A 9 16.03 -18.50 -8.02
C GLY A 9 15.38 -17.14 -7.78
N LEU A 10 14.17 -16.92 -8.30
CA LEU A 10 13.41 -15.68 -8.13
C LEU A 10 12.29 -15.86 -7.10
N GLU A 11 11.92 -14.75 -6.45
CA GLU A 11 10.80 -14.68 -5.52
C GLU A 11 9.89 -13.47 -5.82
N PRO A 12 8.62 -13.49 -5.38
CA PRO A 12 7.75 -12.32 -5.46
C PRO A 12 8.26 -11.19 -4.55
N VAL A 13 8.79 -10.12 -5.15
CA VAL A 13 9.31 -8.95 -4.41
C VAL A 13 8.34 -7.76 -4.35
N GLY A 14 7.24 -7.82 -5.09
CA GLY A 14 6.30 -6.71 -5.15
C GLY A 14 5.17 -6.91 -6.15
N TRP A 15 4.36 -5.87 -6.28
CA TRP A 15 3.36 -5.74 -7.33
C TRP A 15 3.41 -4.34 -7.94
N ALA A 16 2.97 -4.26 -9.18
CA ALA A 16 2.94 -3.03 -9.96
C ALA A 16 1.53 -2.79 -10.47
N VAL A 17 1.07 -1.54 -10.38
CA VAL A 17 -0.23 -1.10 -10.91
C VAL A 17 -0.08 0.20 -11.68
N THR A 18 -0.90 0.36 -12.73
CA THR A 18 -1.01 1.61 -13.49
C THR A 18 -2.30 2.30 -13.11
N THR A 19 -2.26 3.61 -12.94
CA THR A 19 -3.44 4.43 -12.62
C THR A 19 -3.44 5.70 -13.44
N LEU A 20 -4.65 6.25 -13.64
CA LEU A 20 -4.79 7.65 -14.03
C LEU A 20 -4.35 8.56 -12.87
N PRO A 21 -3.95 9.81 -13.15
CA PRO A 21 -3.73 10.83 -12.11
C PRO A 21 -4.95 10.98 -11.22
N ARG A 22 -4.72 11.12 -9.91
CA ARG A 22 -5.76 11.23 -8.88
C ARG A 22 -5.45 12.43 -8.01
N ASP A 23 -6.16 13.52 -8.26
CA ASP A 23 -6.15 14.70 -7.40
C ASP A 23 -7.46 14.79 -6.65
N ASP A 24 -7.40 14.97 -5.33
CA ASP A 24 -8.57 15.22 -4.49
C ASP A 24 -8.28 16.41 -3.57
N PRO A 25 -9.02 17.53 -3.71
CA PRO A 25 -8.85 18.69 -2.84
C PRO A 25 -8.98 18.36 -1.35
N ALA A 26 -9.80 17.37 -0.99
CA ALA A 26 -9.93 16.95 0.41
C ALA A 26 -8.69 16.17 0.91
N TYR A 27 -7.99 15.48 0.00
CA TYR A 27 -6.72 14.82 0.30
C TYR A 27 -5.56 15.82 0.42
N GLY A 28 -5.77 17.07 -0.01
CA GLY A 28 -4.74 18.11 -0.01
C GLY A 28 -3.80 18.03 -1.21
N GLY A 29 -4.18 17.32 -2.27
CA GLY A 29 -3.40 17.20 -3.50
C GLY A 29 -3.51 15.82 -4.14
N GLU A 30 -2.35 15.32 -4.57
CA GLU A 30 -2.23 14.04 -5.28
C GLU A 30 -2.41 12.87 -4.32
N VAL A 31 -3.33 11.96 -4.64
CA VAL A 31 -3.55 10.73 -3.89
C VAL A 31 -2.44 9.74 -4.22
N PHE A 32 -1.62 9.38 -3.23
CA PHE A 32 -0.48 8.48 -3.43
C PHE A 32 -0.93 7.04 -3.72
N LEU A 33 -1.82 6.52 -2.86
CA LEU A 33 -2.49 5.24 -3.01
C LEU A 33 -3.95 5.43 -2.62
N SER A 34 -4.87 4.81 -3.37
CA SER A 34 -6.24 4.64 -2.91
C SER A 34 -6.27 3.73 -1.68
N ALA A 35 -7.30 3.89 -0.86
CA ALA A 35 -7.59 3.02 0.27
C ALA A 35 -7.60 1.54 -0.11
N ARG A 36 -8.14 1.20 -1.29
CA ARG A 36 -8.12 -0.17 -1.80
C ARG A 36 -6.70 -0.66 -2.10
N GLU A 37 -5.86 0.18 -2.70
CA GLU A 37 -4.45 -0.15 -2.94
C GLU A 37 -3.66 -0.26 -1.63
N VAL A 38 -3.90 0.61 -0.65
CA VAL A 38 -3.29 0.54 0.70
C VAL A 38 -3.60 -0.79 1.35
N ARG A 39 -4.89 -1.17 1.40
CA ARG A 39 -5.33 -2.43 2.00
C ARG A 39 -4.81 -3.64 1.23
N GLN A 40 -4.80 -3.59 -0.10
CA GLN A 40 -4.28 -4.67 -0.92
C GLN A 40 -2.76 -4.84 -0.75
N ALA A 41 -2.01 -3.75 -0.67
CA ALA A 41 -0.59 -3.75 -0.38
C ALA A 41 -0.30 -4.36 1.01
N ALA A 42 -1.06 -3.98 2.03
CA ALA A 42 -0.96 -4.56 3.36
C ALA A 42 -1.20 -6.09 3.36
N ARG A 43 -2.23 -6.56 2.64
CA ARG A 43 -2.49 -8.00 2.47
C ARG A 43 -1.35 -8.72 1.76
N PHE A 44 -0.73 -8.09 0.76
CA PHE A 44 0.43 -8.69 0.11
C PHE A 44 1.65 -8.73 1.01
N GLN A 45 1.91 -7.68 1.79
CA GLN A 45 2.98 -7.71 2.79
C GLN A 45 2.75 -8.81 3.84
N LEU A 46 1.52 -8.98 4.31
CA LEU A 46 1.16 -10.08 5.22
C LEU A 46 1.32 -11.47 4.56
N LYS A 47 1.02 -11.58 3.27
CA LYS A 47 1.16 -12.83 2.52
C LYS A 47 2.62 -13.20 2.26
N TYR A 48 3.46 -12.19 2.04
CA TYR A 48 4.88 -12.33 1.69
C TYR A 48 5.76 -11.75 2.81
N CYS A 49 5.53 -12.20 4.04
CA CYS A 49 6.36 -11.90 5.20
C CYS A 49 7.21 -13.11 5.64
N ASP A 50 8.23 -12.83 6.43
CA ASP A 50 8.99 -13.87 7.14
C ASP A 50 8.22 -14.40 8.35
N LYS A 51 8.83 -15.34 9.08
CA LYS A 51 8.23 -15.94 10.30
C LYS A 51 8.05 -14.94 11.45
N LEU A 52 8.71 -13.79 11.39
CA LEU A 52 8.62 -12.71 12.38
C LEU A 52 7.58 -11.66 11.97
N GLY A 53 7.00 -11.77 10.77
CA GLY A 53 6.01 -10.84 10.26
C GLY A 53 6.60 -9.67 9.47
N HIS A 54 7.91 -9.63 9.23
CA HIS A 54 8.52 -8.57 8.42
C HIS A 54 8.35 -8.86 6.93
N SER A 55 8.07 -7.83 6.13
CA SER A 55 7.92 -7.98 4.68
C SER A 55 8.80 -7.01 3.91
N ARG A 56 9.42 -7.52 2.84
CA ARG A 56 10.14 -6.72 1.83
C ARG A 56 9.30 -6.47 0.57
N PHE A 57 8.02 -6.85 0.60
CA PHE A 57 7.14 -6.71 -0.54
C PHE A 57 6.84 -5.24 -0.80
N VAL A 58 7.09 -4.77 -2.03
CA VAL A 58 6.92 -3.36 -2.43
C VAL A 58 5.71 -3.19 -3.35
N THR A 59 5.03 -2.07 -3.20
CA THR A 59 3.97 -1.61 -4.11
C THR A 59 4.52 -0.54 -5.03
N MET A 60 4.44 -0.74 -6.34
CA MET A 60 4.82 0.26 -7.34
C MET A 60 3.59 0.74 -8.11
N VAL A 61 3.45 2.06 -8.22
CA VAL A 61 2.39 2.73 -8.97
C VAL A 61 3.02 3.50 -10.10
N PHE A 62 2.51 3.29 -11.31
CA PHE A 62 2.86 4.06 -12.49
C PHE A 62 1.74 5.03 -12.81
N GLN A 63 2.06 6.32 -12.82
CA GLN A 63 1.12 7.38 -13.15
C GLN A 63 1.79 8.52 -13.89
N TYR A 64 1.00 9.29 -14.62
CA TYR A 64 1.48 10.52 -15.22
C TYR A 64 1.68 11.59 -14.14
N ASN A 65 2.83 12.24 -14.16
CA ASN A 65 3.06 13.44 -13.37
C ASN A 65 2.43 14.68 -14.04
N LYS A 66 2.55 15.85 -13.41
CA LYS A 66 1.98 17.11 -13.91
C LYS A 66 2.54 17.55 -15.27
N GLN A 67 3.71 17.03 -15.66
CA GLN A 67 4.34 17.29 -16.96
C GLN A 67 3.93 16.27 -18.04
N GLY A 68 3.05 15.31 -17.71
CA GLY A 68 2.62 14.26 -18.63
C GLY A 68 3.66 13.16 -18.83
N HIS A 69 4.68 13.06 -17.98
CA HIS A 69 5.64 11.96 -18.00
C HIS A 69 5.20 10.82 -17.07
N ILE A 70 5.43 9.57 -17.48
CA ILE A 70 5.20 8.41 -16.60
C ILE A 70 6.26 8.41 -15.50
N GLU A 71 5.81 8.51 -14.25
CA GLU A 71 6.66 8.49 -13.07
C GLU A 71 6.33 7.26 -12.20
N PRO A 72 7.29 6.35 -11.97
CA PRO A 72 7.11 5.26 -11.03
C PRO A 72 7.24 5.77 -9.59
N LYS A 73 6.27 5.45 -8.75
CA LYS A 73 6.28 5.71 -7.30
C LYS A 73 6.20 4.40 -6.56
N ALA A 74 7.07 4.20 -5.57
CA ALA A 74 7.13 2.95 -4.81
C ALA A 74 6.85 3.19 -3.33
N TYR A 75 6.12 2.27 -2.71
CA TYR A 75 5.66 2.35 -1.34
C TYR A 75 5.70 0.98 -0.65
N GLN A 76 5.89 0.99 0.66
CA GLN A 76 5.47 -0.07 1.57
C GLN A 76 4.44 0.48 2.55
N ILE A 77 3.60 -0.39 3.09
CA ILE A 77 2.73 -0.09 4.22
C ILE A 77 3.53 -0.33 5.49
N SER A 78 3.42 0.59 6.45
CA SER A 78 4.02 0.44 7.78
C SER A 78 3.50 -0.80 8.50
N ASP A 79 4.27 -1.35 9.42
CA ASP A 79 3.85 -2.53 10.21
C ASP A 79 2.53 -2.29 10.95
N GLN A 80 2.30 -1.04 11.39
CA GLN A 80 1.03 -0.63 11.99
C GLN A 80 -0.12 -0.71 10.98
N GLY A 81 0.07 -0.24 9.75
CA GLY A 81 -0.94 -0.34 8.69
C GLY A 81 -1.24 -1.79 8.31
N VAL A 82 -0.23 -2.65 8.28
CA VAL A 82 -0.40 -4.09 8.05
C VAL A 82 -1.20 -4.73 9.19
N ALA A 83 -0.90 -4.41 10.45
CA ALA A 83 -1.63 -4.90 11.60
C ALA A 83 -3.11 -4.46 11.58
N LEU A 84 -3.38 -3.18 11.25
CA LEU A 84 -4.74 -2.65 11.15
C LEU A 84 -5.58 -3.40 10.10
N GLU A 85 -5.00 -3.73 8.95
CA GLU A 85 -5.68 -4.52 7.92
C GLU A 85 -5.84 -5.99 8.32
N ARG A 86 -4.80 -6.61 8.90
CA ARG A 86 -4.85 -8.00 9.38
C ARG A 86 -5.98 -8.20 10.39
N ASP A 87 -6.14 -7.26 11.30
CA ASP A 87 -7.08 -7.35 12.41
C ASP A 87 -8.48 -6.82 12.03
N GLY A 88 -8.68 -6.39 10.77
CA GLY A 88 -9.97 -5.91 10.28
C GLY A 88 -10.46 -4.63 10.98
N ILE A 89 -9.51 -3.77 11.39
CA ILE A 89 -9.78 -2.53 12.10
C ILE A 89 -10.15 -1.40 11.12
N ILE A 90 -9.63 -1.44 9.89
CA ILE A 90 -9.81 -0.40 8.88
C ILE A 90 -10.58 -0.90 7.66
N GLU A 91 -11.29 0.03 7.02
CA GLU A 91 -12.03 -0.17 5.77
C GLU A 91 -11.78 1.00 4.81
N GLU A 92 -12.28 0.87 3.58
CA GLU A 92 -12.28 1.96 2.61
C GLU A 92 -13.17 3.11 3.13
N GLY A 93 -12.63 4.32 3.09
CA GLY A 93 -13.30 5.55 3.51
C GLY A 93 -14.38 6.00 2.55
N SER A 94 -14.94 7.18 2.79
CA SER A 94 -15.95 7.78 1.92
C SER A 94 -15.38 8.24 0.57
N LYS A 95 -14.06 8.46 0.50
CA LYS A 95 -13.34 8.91 -0.70
C LYS A 95 -12.16 8.00 -1.02
N ILE A 96 -11.73 8.01 -2.28
CA ILE A 96 -10.75 7.06 -2.82
C ILE A 96 -9.44 6.99 -2.03
N GLY A 97 -8.94 8.11 -1.52
CA GLY A 97 -7.68 8.19 -0.78
C GLY A 97 -7.81 8.01 0.73
N PHE A 98 -9.00 7.75 1.26
CA PHE A 98 -9.25 7.79 2.71
C PHE A 98 -9.53 6.41 3.27
N LEU A 99 -9.04 6.14 4.48
CA LEU A 99 -9.44 4.98 5.27
C LEU A 99 -10.42 5.42 6.36
N LYS A 100 -11.17 4.47 6.89
CA LYS A 100 -11.97 4.70 8.11
C LYS A 100 -11.91 3.51 9.04
N PRO A 101 -12.06 3.69 10.36
CA PRO A 101 -12.23 2.57 11.27
C PRO A 101 -13.54 1.84 10.98
N ARG A 102 -13.51 0.52 11.01
CA ARG A 102 -14.69 -0.33 10.86
C ARG A 102 -15.69 -0.05 11.98
N ILE A 103 -16.98 -0.10 11.64
CA ILE A 103 -18.05 -0.03 12.63
C ILE A 103 -18.18 -1.40 13.32
N ALA A 104 -18.07 -1.41 14.65
CA ALA A 104 -18.23 -2.62 15.46
C ALA A 104 -19.62 -3.20 15.31
N LYS A 105 -19.72 -4.52 15.08
CA LYS A 105 -20.96 -5.27 15.15
C LYS A 105 -21.17 -5.79 16.57
N LYS A 106 -22.39 -6.23 16.89
CA LYS A 106 -22.69 -6.83 18.20
C LYS A 106 -21.77 -8.03 18.43
N GLY A 107 -20.99 -7.98 19.51
CA GLY A 107 -20.02 -9.02 19.88
C GLY A 107 -18.60 -8.76 19.41
N ASP A 108 -18.35 -7.71 18.63
CA ASP A 108 -16.99 -7.33 18.23
C ASP A 108 -16.26 -6.62 19.37
N LEU A 109 -14.96 -6.86 19.47
CA LEU A 109 -14.02 -6.07 20.27
C LEU A 109 -13.07 -5.35 19.31
N LEU A 110 -13.33 -4.06 19.07
CA LEU A 110 -12.51 -3.21 18.20
C LEU A 110 -11.77 -2.16 19.02
N SER A 111 -10.46 -2.04 18.76
CA SER A 111 -9.63 -0.99 19.34
C SER A 111 -9.89 0.36 18.67
N SER A 112 -9.79 1.44 19.45
CA SER A 112 -9.83 2.81 18.93
C SER A 112 -8.63 3.10 18.05
N VAL A 113 -8.85 3.78 16.93
CA VAL A 113 -7.78 4.33 16.08
C VAL A 113 -7.48 5.76 16.52
N ILE A 114 -6.23 6.06 16.85
CA ILE A 114 -5.77 7.41 17.18
C ILE A 114 -4.94 7.93 16.00
N TYR A 115 -5.35 9.06 15.44
CA TYR A 115 -4.66 9.74 14.36
C TYR A 115 -4.37 11.18 14.76
N LYS A 116 -3.09 11.57 14.70
CA LYS A 116 -2.62 12.93 15.07
C LYS A 116 -3.16 13.39 16.43
N ASN A 117 -3.00 12.54 17.45
CA ASN A 117 -3.45 12.75 18.84
C ASN A 117 -4.97 12.91 19.02
N LYS A 118 -5.78 12.45 18.06
CA LYS A 118 -7.24 12.46 18.13
C LYS A 118 -7.79 11.08 17.85
N VAL A 119 -8.79 10.67 18.63
CA VAL A 119 -9.53 9.43 18.36
C VAL A 119 -10.35 9.65 17.09
N VAL A 120 -10.17 8.77 16.10
CA VAL A 120 -11.00 8.73 14.89
C VAL A 120 -12.28 7.98 15.25
N LYS A 121 -13.44 8.62 15.10
CA LYS A 121 -14.71 7.95 15.40
C LYS A 121 -14.96 6.86 14.35
N PRO A 122 -15.60 5.74 14.73
CA PRO A 122 -16.01 4.74 13.75
C PRO A 122 -16.84 5.38 12.64
N GLY A 123 -16.47 5.11 11.39
CA GLY A 123 -17.10 5.71 10.21
C GLY A 123 -16.51 7.05 9.74
N ASP A 124 -15.72 7.75 10.56
CA ASP A 124 -15.01 8.97 10.14
C ASP A 124 -13.76 8.62 9.32
N ASP A 125 -13.50 9.41 8.29
CA ASP A 125 -12.36 9.24 7.41
C ASP A 125 -11.07 9.81 8.01
N PHE A 126 -9.93 9.17 7.69
CA PHE A 126 -8.58 9.65 7.95
C PHE A 126 -7.65 9.36 6.77
N LEU A 127 -6.56 10.12 6.68
CA LEU A 127 -5.56 9.96 5.62
C LEU A 127 -4.61 8.79 5.94
N PRO A 128 -4.31 7.91 4.97
CA PRO A 128 -3.40 6.78 5.15
C PRO A 128 -1.92 7.18 5.10
N ASP A 129 -1.57 8.44 4.88
CA ASP A 129 -0.20 8.89 4.61
C ASP A 129 0.81 8.46 5.68
N GLU A 130 0.44 8.51 6.96
CA GLU A 130 1.31 8.09 8.07
C GLU A 130 1.52 6.56 8.10
N LEU A 131 0.73 5.80 7.33
CA LEU A 131 0.90 4.37 7.12
C LEU A 131 1.73 4.05 5.87
N LEU A 132 2.11 5.05 5.08
CA LEU A 132 2.89 4.88 3.85
C LEU A 132 4.37 5.17 4.07
N VAL A 133 5.22 4.22 3.67
CA VAL A 133 6.66 4.37 3.65
C VAL A 133 7.10 4.48 2.20
N LYS A 134 7.71 5.62 1.83
CA LYS A 134 8.20 5.84 0.46
C LYS A 134 9.49 5.04 0.21
N VAL A 135 9.50 4.27 -0.88
CA VAL A 135 10.68 3.59 -1.41
C VAL A 135 11.16 4.35 -2.64
N VAL A 136 12.47 4.51 -2.81
CA VAL A 136 13.04 5.18 -3.97
C VAL A 136 13.27 4.15 -5.09
N PRO A 137 12.48 4.18 -6.19
CA PRO A 137 12.78 3.32 -7.33
C PRO A 137 14.05 3.81 -8.02
N MET A 138 14.96 2.89 -8.35
CA MET A 138 16.22 3.21 -9.01
C MET A 138 16.45 2.29 -10.20
N LYS A 139 17.20 2.80 -11.18
CA LYS A 139 17.73 2.00 -12.28
C LYS A 139 19.22 1.71 -12.00
N PRO A 140 19.69 0.46 -12.18
CA PRO A 140 21.11 0.18 -12.09
C PRO A 140 21.90 0.95 -13.16
N HIS A 141 23.07 1.47 -12.80
CA HIS A 141 23.93 2.24 -13.71
C HIS A 141 24.37 1.42 -14.95
N ASN A 142 24.63 0.12 -14.76
CA ASN A 142 24.95 -0.83 -15.83
C ASN A 142 24.07 -2.09 -15.70
N PRO A 143 22.88 -2.14 -16.34
CA PRO A 143 21.93 -3.24 -16.16
C PRO A 143 22.47 -4.55 -16.77
N GLN A 144 22.52 -5.60 -15.95
CA GLN A 144 22.72 -6.98 -16.41
C GLN A 144 21.46 -7.81 -16.11
N PRO A 145 20.43 -7.74 -16.97
CA PRO A 145 19.16 -8.40 -16.69
C PRO A 145 19.31 -9.93 -16.79
N GLY A 146 18.64 -10.64 -15.88
CA GLY A 146 18.57 -12.12 -15.92
C GLY A 146 17.83 -12.66 -17.14
N PHE A 147 16.96 -11.85 -17.76
CA PHE A 147 16.26 -12.15 -19.00
C PHE A 147 16.68 -11.17 -20.09
N LYS A 148 17.22 -11.68 -21.21
CA LYS A 148 17.74 -10.86 -22.32
C LYS A 148 16.69 -10.54 -23.39
N PHE A 149 15.64 -11.36 -23.47
CA PHE A 149 14.57 -11.23 -24.45
C PHE A 149 13.23 -11.31 -23.71
N LEU A 150 12.44 -10.24 -23.81
CA LEU A 150 11.05 -10.17 -23.35
C LEU A 150 10.16 -10.11 -24.59
#